data_AF-A0A511H400-F1
#
_entry.id   AF-A0A511H400-F1
#
_cell.length_a   1.000
_cell.length_b   1.000
_cell.length_c   1.000
_cell.angle_alpha   90.00
_cell.angle_beta   90.00
_cell.angle_gamma   90.00
#
_symmetry.space_group_name_H-M   'P 1'
#
loop_
_entity.id
_entity.type
_entity.pdbx_description
1 polymer ?
#
loop_
_entity_poly.entity_id
_entity_poly.type
_entity_poly.pdbx_seq_one_letter_code
_entity_poly.pdbx_strand_id
1 'polypeptide(L)'
;MRLLVLPPHRDVTLVPEAPEGWQCVDVARDFCRRVFAHDAVEAAAAARERAPATAQTMRELLLLRAAQSVHARADSSVSTRLRALGAVLSAISGPPNGVHLRLDDVALEGGTTERSADVLRSLDQLAPYREDLTLAAARFAGAERVRFWLERDLQLPAAAWLARACPEQVPLEVAGPFAWAHRAVLAQLSVFQRATFVDAAPLRWRVSPGLDEAVSTSLVWLSEALDVRATTPDTVRALTGGAAGWAGHVSLDSLLHPDVLVESGCKVAVVGFCAVDRDAWLDPLGARVSRQALAQGTRRLRDAGVHLVAEWWIGAPGVDEAGLDATLAVLDSEPVFDKLAGVRPFHWPRTPPESGRPLLWPDVNVGAPPDDRDLARSRPFEHVRSIPSASVPQVLAGLATRLLARGPLSPGRVAAACLPEGARPRATDVSAAAIQLDADCAWVQLPAGLDGAPKPSWFAANLRTGSVLAMDARLAPKLAGLVRPMEVASVLGAVPQAQREKLVDTLVARSVLTRVNG
;
A
#
# COMPACT_ATOMS: atom_id res chain seq x y z
N MET A 1 14.92 26.80 15.51
CA MET A 1 14.72 25.83 14.41
C MET A 1 13.25 25.42 14.32
N ARG A 2 12.66 25.33 13.12
CA ARG A 2 11.26 24.89 12.90
C ARG A 2 11.22 23.43 12.45
N LEU A 3 10.28 22.64 12.98
CA LEU A 3 10.17 21.19 12.72
C LEU A 3 8.90 20.85 11.94
N LEU A 4 9.05 20.21 10.78
CA LEU A 4 7.96 19.59 10.04
C LEU A 4 7.94 18.10 10.40
N VAL A 5 6.93 17.66 11.13
CA VAL A 5 6.83 16.27 11.61
C VAL A 5 5.84 15.52 10.74
N LEU A 6 6.26 14.35 10.25
CA LEU A 6 5.42 13.41 9.51
C LEU A 6 5.12 12.20 10.40
N PRO A 7 3.92 12.12 10.99
CA PRO A 7 3.55 10.99 11.84
C PRO A 7 3.48 9.67 11.04
N PRO A 8 3.67 8.51 11.71
CA PRO A 8 3.46 7.17 11.16
C PRO A 8 2.19 7.00 10.32
N HIS A 9 2.23 6.05 9.39
CA HIS A 9 1.13 5.69 8.46
C HIS A 9 0.82 6.71 7.35
N ARG A 10 1.82 7.51 6.97
CA ARG A 10 1.94 8.05 5.60
C ARG A 10 2.75 7.11 4.71
N ASP A 11 2.79 7.39 3.40
CA ASP A 11 3.57 6.62 2.43
C ASP A 11 5.08 6.76 2.69
N VAL A 12 5.69 5.73 3.28
CA VAL A 12 7.11 5.71 3.65
C VAL A 12 8.07 5.68 2.46
N THR A 13 7.54 5.47 1.25
CA THR A 13 8.31 5.48 -0.01
C THR A 13 8.40 6.86 -0.64
N LEU A 14 7.84 7.89 0.00
CA LEU A 14 7.96 9.29 -0.39
C LEU A 14 8.88 10.04 0.56
N VAL A 15 9.60 11.06 0.11
CA VAL A 15 10.37 11.96 0.98
C VAL A 15 9.91 13.38 0.69
N PRO A 16 9.58 14.20 1.70
CA PRO A 16 9.14 15.57 1.44
C PRO A 16 10.32 16.44 1.00
N GLU A 17 10.06 17.37 0.07
CA GLU A 17 10.85 18.59 -0.03
C GLU A 17 10.41 19.50 1.11
N ALA A 18 11.21 19.57 2.17
CA ALA A 18 10.89 20.39 3.33
C ALA A 18 10.78 21.88 2.90
N PRO A 19 9.73 22.60 3.33
CA PRO A 19 9.62 24.03 3.05
C PRO A 19 10.83 24.79 3.62
N GLU A 20 11.17 25.92 3.01
CA GLU A 20 12.32 26.72 3.43
C GLU A 20 12.26 27.05 4.93
N GLY A 21 13.37 26.83 5.64
CA GLY A 21 13.49 27.05 7.09
C GLY A 21 12.86 25.96 7.97
N TRP A 22 12.31 24.89 7.39
CA TRP A 22 11.79 23.73 8.13
C TRP A 22 12.74 22.54 8.04
N GLN A 23 12.97 21.90 9.18
CA GLN A 23 13.65 20.60 9.23
C GLN A 23 12.61 19.48 9.31
N CYS A 24 12.70 18.49 8.44
CA CYS A 24 11.81 17.34 8.46
C CYS A 24 12.17 16.35 9.59
N VAL A 25 11.15 15.82 10.25
CA VAL A 25 11.18 14.71 11.19
C VAL A 25 10.21 13.64 10.67
N ASP A 26 10.72 12.71 9.86
CA ASP A 26 9.91 11.67 9.22
C ASP A 26 9.79 10.42 10.09
N VAL A 27 8.93 10.52 11.10
CA VAL A 27 8.75 9.46 12.10
C VAL A 27 8.22 8.17 11.47
N ALA A 28 7.38 8.29 10.43
CA ALA A 28 6.89 7.13 9.69
C ALA A 28 8.03 6.31 9.08
N ARG A 29 8.95 6.99 8.41
CA ARG A 29 10.08 6.35 7.75
C ARG A 29 11.12 5.84 8.75
N ASP A 30 11.38 6.60 9.81
CA ASP A 30 12.32 6.19 10.88
C ASP A 30 11.81 4.94 11.61
N PHE A 31 10.51 4.86 11.91
CA PHE A 31 9.87 3.66 12.44
C PHE A 31 10.07 2.45 11.51
N CYS A 32 9.73 2.59 10.23
CA CYS A 32 9.85 1.49 9.27
C CYS A 32 11.31 1.04 9.09
N ARG A 33 12.28 1.96 9.10
CA ARG A 33 13.72 1.60 9.08
C ARG A 33 14.10 0.77 10.29
N ARG A 34 13.73 1.24 11.50
CA ARG A 34 14.08 0.57 12.76
C ARG A 34 13.54 -0.85 12.80
N VAL A 35 12.25 -1.05 12.52
CA VAL A 35 11.63 -2.37 12.64
C VAL A 35 11.99 -3.32 11.50
N PHE A 36 12.42 -2.79 10.36
CA PHE A 36 12.84 -3.59 9.21
C PHE A 36 14.34 -3.86 9.17
N ALA A 37 15.13 -3.25 10.07
CA ALA A 37 16.54 -3.55 10.24
C ALA A 37 16.74 -5.04 10.59
N HIS A 38 17.79 -5.65 10.02
CA HIS A 38 18.07 -7.08 10.18
C HIS A 38 18.04 -7.54 11.66
N ASP A 39 18.77 -6.84 12.52
CA ASP A 39 18.88 -7.16 13.95
C ASP A 39 17.53 -7.03 14.68
N ALA A 40 16.70 -6.06 14.29
CA ALA A 40 15.39 -5.85 14.89
C ALA A 40 14.43 -6.99 14.52
N VAL A 41 14.43 -7.42 13.26
CA VAL A 41 13.61 -8.56 12.81
C VAL A 41 14.08 -9.86 13.48
N GLU A 42 15.39 -10.07 13.61
CA GLU A 42 15.93 -11.25 14.31
C GLU A 42 15.56 -11.26 15.79
N ALA A 43 15.72 -10.12 16.48
CA ALA A 43 15.32 -10.00 17.88
C ALA A 43 13.82 -10.28 18.07
N ALA A 44 12.96 -9.79 17.17
CA ALA A 44 11.53 -10.06 17.19
C ALA A 44 11.23 -11.55 16.97
N ALA A 45 11.89 -12.21 16.01
CA ALA A 45 11.73 -13.63 15.73
C ALA A 45 12.18 -14.49 16.92
N ALA A 46 13.37 -14.23 17.46
CA ALA A 46 13.91 -14.93 18.63
C ALA A 46 13.06 -14.71 19.91
N ALA A 47 12.35 -13.59 20.03
CA ALA A 47 11.38 -13.37 21.09
C ALA A 47 10.15 -14.28 20.93
N ARG A 48 9.63 -14.46 19.70
CA ARG A 48 8.49 -15.34 19.43
C ARG A 48 8.84 -16.82 19.58
N GLU A 49 10.06 -17.21 19.25
CA GLU A 49 10.56 -18.58 19.45
C GLU A 49 10.65 -18.98 20.93
N ARG A 50 10.97 -18.03 21.82
CA ARG A 50 11.03 -18.24 23.27
C ARG A 50 9.67 -18.14 23.97
N ALA A 51 8.71 -17.46 23.35
CA ALA A 51 7.37 -17.32 23.89
C ALA A 51 6.61 -18.66 23.81
N PRO A 52 5.58 -18.88 24.67
CA PRO A 52 4.71 -20.04 24.53
C PRO A 52 4.13 -20.14 23.12
N ALA A 53 4.18 -21.34 22.54
CA ALA A 53 3.63 -21.60 21.22
C ALA A 53 2.11 -21.51 21.25
N THR A 54 1.57 -20.52 20.55
CA THR A 54 0.15 -20.34 20.30
C THR A 54 -0.05 -20.14 18.81
N ALA A 55 -1.29 -20.26 18.34
CA ALA A 55 -1.59 -20.01 16.93
C ALA A 55 -1.19 -18.60 16.47
N GLN A 56 -1.26 -17.61 17.38
CA GLN A 56 -0.84 -16.25 17.10
C GLN A 56 0.69 -16.14 17.03
N THR A 57 1.42 -16.59 18.06
CA THR A 57 2.88 -16.46 18.10
C THR A 57 3.56 -17.20 16.95
N MET A 58 3.02 -18.34 16.52
CA MET A 58 3.54 -19.10 15.37
C MET A 58 3.25 -18.44 14.03
N ARG A 59 2.11 -17.75 13.86
CA ARG A 59 1.83 -16.94 12.67
C ARG A 59 2.75 -15.72 12.59
N GLU A 60 2.95 -15.01 13.71
CA GLU A 60 3.89 -13.89 13.78
C GLU A 60 5.32 -14.34 13.45
N LEU A 61 5.77 -15.46 14.04
CA LEU A 61 7.07 -16.04 13.74
C LEU A 61 7.23 -16.43 12.27
N LEU A 62 6.20 -17.04 11.67
CA LEU A 62 6.19 -17.39 10.25
C LEU A 62 6.41 -16.15 9.38
N LEU A 63 5.69 -15.06 9.66
CA LEU A 63 5.81 -13.81 8.90
C LEU A 63 7.19 -13.19 9.05
N LEU A 64 7.75 -13.15 10.27
CA LEU A 64 9.09 -12.61 10.52
C LEU A 64 10.16 -13.41 9.78
N ARG A 65 10.17 -14.74 9.91
CA ARG A 65 11.13 -15.63 9.23
C ARG A 65 10.98 -15.60 7.71
N ALA A 66 9.75 -15.49 7.20
CA ALA A 66 9.50 -15.33 5.77
C ALA A 66 10.02 -13.98 5.25
N ALA A 67 9.75 -12.88 5.98
CA ALA A 67 10.24 -11.56 5.63
C ALA A 67 11.77 -11.50 5.62
N GLN A 68 12.44 -12.06 6.63
CA GLN A 68 13.90 -12.17 6.66
C GLN A 68 14.45 -12.93 5.45
N SER A 69 13.87 -14.09 5.14
CA SER A 69 14.32 -14.94 4.03
C SER A 69 14.15 -14.29 2.66
N VAL A 70 13.09 -13.49 2.48
CA VAL A 70 12.82 -12.72 1.27
C VAL A 70 13.72 -11.49 1.19
N HIS A 71 13.90 -10.78 2.31
CA HIS A 71 14.71 -9.57 2.38
C HIS A 71 16.21 -9.83 2.17
N ALA A 72 16.72 -10.98 2.61
CA ALA A 72 18.13 -11.37 2.45
C ALA A 72 18.55 -11.66 1.00
N ARG A 73 17.63 -11.70 0.04
CA ARG A 73 17.94 -11.95 -1.37
C ARG A 73 18.46 -10.67 -2.02
N ALA A 74 19.67 -10.72 -2.56
CA ALA A 74 20.34 -9.57 -3.17
C ALA A 74 19.53 -8.92 -4.32
N ASP A 75 18.79 -9.72 -5.09
CA ASP A 75 18.05 -9.27 -6.29
C ASP A 75 16.55 -9.05 -6.04
N SER A 76 16.13 -8.84 -4.78
CA SER A 76 14.72 -8.61 -4.45
C SER A 76 14.21 -7.30 -5.06
N SER A 77 13.09 -7.38 -5.80
CA SER A 77 12.45 -6.19 -6.36
C SER A 77 11.90 -5.28 -5.26
N VAL A 78 11.62 -4.02 -5.60
CA VAL A 78 10.99 -3.06 -4.69
C VAL A 78 9.70 -3.63 -4.10
N SER A 79 8.83 -4.22 -4.94
CA SER A 79 7.58 -4.82 -4.46
C SER A 79 7.83 -5.95 -3.46
N THR A 80 8.78 -6.85 -3.75
CA THR A 80 9.12 -7.95 -2.85
C THR A 80 9.64 -7.44 -1.49
N ARG A 81 10.47 -6.39 -1.48
CA ARG A 81 10.93 -5.73 -0.24
C ARG A 81 9.78 -5.09 0.54
N LEU A 82 8.85 -4.42 -0.15
CA LEU A 82 7.67 -3.81 0.48
C LEU A 82 6.70 -4.87 1.06
N ARG A 83 6.57 -6.05 0.43
CA ARG A 83 5.82 -7.18 1.00
C ARG A 83 6.47 -7.71 2.27
N ALA A 84 7.80 -7.84 2.27
CA ALA A 84 8.54 -8.22 3.47
C ALA A 84 8.35 -7.21 4.61
N LEU A 85 8.41 -5.90 4.31
CA LEU A 85 8.10 -4.85 5.27
C LEU A 85 6.66 -4.96 5.80
N GLY A 86 5.68 -5.16 4.92
CA GLY A 86 4.28 -5.37 5.31
C GLY A 86 4.11 -6.57 6.24
N ALA A 87 4.80 -7.68 5.98
CA ALA A 87 4.78 -8.87 6.83
C ALA A 87 5.38 -8.61 8.22
N VAL A 88 6.49 -7.86 8.30
CA VAL A 88 7.08 -7.43 9.58
C VAL A 88 6.10 -6.54 10.35
N LEU A 89 5.53 -5.52 9.71
CA LEU A 89 4.56 -4.62 10.33
C LEU A 89 3.37 -5.40 10.93
N SER A 90 2.82 -6.35 10.17
CA SER A 90 1.73 -7.18 10.66
C SER A 90 2.15 -8.05 11.85
N ALA A 91 3.33 -8.66 11.81
CA ALA A 91 3.82 -9.56 12.86
C ALA A 91 4.16 -8.88 14.19
N ILE A 92 4.56 -7.59 14.16
CA ILE A 92 4.90 -6.83 15.37
C ILE A 92 3.71 -6.05 15.94
N SER A 93 2.54 -6.14 15.31
CA SER A 93 1.32 -5.41 15.65
C SER A 93 0.26 -6.31 16.28
N GLY A 94 -0.85 -5.72 16.71
CA GLY A 94 -1.90 -6.41 17.43
C GLY A 94 -1.53 -6.74 18.88
N PRO A 95 -2.41 -7.42 19.62
CA PRO A 95 -2.30 -7.58 21.07
C PRO A 95 -0.90 -8.08 21.49
N PRO A 96 -0.27 -7.43 22.48
CA PRO A 96 -0.82 -6.39 23.38
C PRO A 96 -0.70 -4.94 22.83
N ASN A 97 -0.29 -4.76 21.58
CA ASN A 97 -0.24 -3.45 20.94
C ASN A 97 -1.64 -3.06 20.47
N GLY A 98 -2.14 -1.89 20.89
CA GLY A 98 -3.50 -1.42 20.61
C GLY A 98 -3.80 -1.09 19.14
N VAL A 99 -2.91 -1.45 18.23
CA VAL A 99 -3.00 -1.18 16.79
C VAL A 99 -2.54 -2.37 15.98
N HIS A 100 -3.23 -2.64 14.87
CA HIS A 100 -2.84 -3.57 13.82
C HIS A 100 -2.27 -2.78 12.64
N LEU A 101 -1.06 -3.14 12.20
CA LEU A 101 -0.33 -2.40 11.18
C LEU A 101 -0.28 -3.17 9.86
N ARG A 102 -0.48 -2.44 8.77
CA ARG A 102 -0.18 -2.85 7.39
C ARG A 102 0.67 -1.77 6.75
N LEU A 103 1.19 -2.03 5.55
CA LEU A 103 2.07 -1.06 4.90
C LEU A 103 1.37 0.30 4.64
N ASP A 104 0.11 0.26 4.23
CA ASP A 104 -0.68 1.43 3.85
C ASP A 104 -1.94 1.63 4.71
N ASP A 105 -2.02 0.94 5.86
CA ASP A 105 -3.20 0.96 6.72
C ASP A 105 -2.85 0.76 8.21
N VAL A 106 -3.70 1.28 9.08
CA VAL A 106 -3.68 1.02 10.53
C VAL A 106 -5.11 0.86 11.04
N ALA A 107 -5.34 -0.20 11.80
CA ALA A 107 -6.59 -0.41 12.50
C ALA A 107 -6.35 -0.35 14.02
N LEU A 108 -7.26 0.29 14.74
CA LEU A 108 -7.24 0.26 16.20
C LEU A 108 -7.81 -1.09 16.68
N GLU A 109 -7.22 -1.69 17.71
CA GLU A 109 -7.72 -2.95 18.28
C GLU A 109 -9.17 -2.80 18.81
N GLY A 110 -9.49 -1.64 19.37
CA GLY A 110 -10.77 -1.35 20.00
C GLY A 110 -11.49 -0.13 19.42
N GLY A 111 -11.67 -0.07 18.09
CA GLY A 111 -12.40 1.02 17.45
C GLY A 111 -11.96 1.32 16.02
N THR A 112 -11.90 2.59 15.67
CA THR A 112 -11.51 3.09 14.33
C THR A 112 -10.85 4.46 14.41
N THR A 113 -10.05 4.79 13.40
CA THR A 113 -9.48 6.13 13.23
C THR A 113 -10.50 7.17 12.76
N GLU A 114 -11.67 6.74 12.30
CA GLU A 114 -12.78 7.61 11.88
C GLU A 114 -13.64 8.13 13.05
N ARG A 115 -13.30 7.75 14.29
CA ARG A 115 -13.95 8.24 15.51
C ARG A 115 -12.93 8.86 16.45
N SER A 116 -13.07 10.14 16.73
CA SER A 116 -12.12 10.86 17.58
C SER A 116 -12.01 10.25 18.99
N ALA A 117 -13.13 9.79 19.57
CA ALA A 117 -13.16 9.14 20.87
C ALA A 117 -12.32 7.85 20.92
N ASP A 118 -12.30 7.06 19.84
CA ASP A 118 -11.48 5.85 19.75
C ASP A 118 -10.00 6.21 19.57
N VAL A 119 -9.69 7.25 18.78
CA VAL A 119 -8.32 7.78 18.65
C VAL A 119 -7.78 8.23 20.01
N LEU A 120 -8.56 9.00 20.79
CA LEU A 120 -8.14 9.45 22.12
C LEU A 120 -7.93 8.27 23.09
N ARG A 121 -8.81 7.25 23.04
CA ARG A 121 -8.67 6.03 23.85
C ARG A 121 -7.39 5.26 23.52
N SER A 122 -6.96 5.29 22.25
CA SER A 122 -5.74 4.59 21.81
C SER A 122 -4.44 5.22 22.34
N LEU A 123 -4.46 6.47 22.83
CA LEU A 123 -3.25 7.19 23.24
C LEU A 123 -2.50 6.57 24.42
N ASP A 124 -3.22 5.82 25.26
CA ASP A 124 -2.65 5.17 26.43
C ASP A 124 -2.28 3.70 26.17
N GLN A 125 -2.60 3.20 24.99
CA GLN A 125 -2.25 1.85 24.56
C GLN A 125 -0.79 1.77 24.10
N LEU A 126 -0.21 0.56 24.16
CA LEU A 126 1.09 0.31 23.57
C LEU A 126 0.97 0.35 22.04
N ALA A 127 1.98 0.90 21.37
CA ALA A 127 2.07 0.92 19.92
C ALA A 127 3.50 0.61 19.47
N PRO A 128 3.70 -0.10 18.35
CA PRO A 128 5.04 -0.50 17.90
C PRO A 128 5.97 0.69 17.56
N TYR A 129 5.39 1.83 17.22
CA TYR A 129 6.09 3.08 16.87
C TYR A 129 6.35 4.02 18.08
N ARG A 130 6.03 3.61 19.32
CA ARG A 130 6.14 4.50 20.50
C ARG A 130 7.55 5.00 20.78
N GLU A 131 8.56 4.17 20.50
CA GLU A 131 9.97 4.55 20.63
C GLU A 131 10.30 5.72 19.70
N ASP A 132 9.91 5.62 18.42
CA ASP A 132 10.17 6.65 17.41
C ASP A 132 9.41 7.95 17.70
N LEU A 133 8.18 7.85 18.25
CA LEU A 133 7.45 9.02 18.71
C LEU A 133 8.16 9.72 19.88
N THR A 134 8.74 8.95 20.79
CA THR A 134 9.49 9.50 21.94
C THR A 134 10.75 10.23 21.48
N LEU A 135 11.50 9.62 20.56
CA LEU A 135 12.68 10.23 19.94
C LEU A 135 12.32 11.52 19.18
N ALA A 136 11.21 11.53 18.45
CA ALA A 136 10.72 12.72 17.77
C ALA A 136 10.31 13.82 18.77
N ALA A 137 9.56 13.46 19.82
CA ALA A 137 9.08 14.40 20.84
C ALA A 137 10.23 15.05 21.63
N ALA A 138 11.32 14.33 21.89
CA ALA A 138 12.51 14.88 22.53
C ALA A 138 13.10 16.09 21.77
N ARG A 139 12.90 16.17 20.45
CA ARG A 139 13.36 17.29 19.61
C ARG A 139 12.50 18.55 19.77
N PHE A 140 11.28 18.44 20.32
CA PHE A 140 10.35 19.56 20.39
C PHE A 140 10.80 20.64 21.38
N ALA A 141 11.47 20.29 22.47
CA ALA A 141 11.90 21.24 23.51
C ALA A 141 12.85 22.33 22.99
N GLY A 142 13.62 22.05 21.92
CA GLY A 142 14.52 23.01 21.26
C GLY A 142 13.94 23.66 20.00
N ALA A 143 12.66 23.39 19.68
CA ALA A 143 12.03 23.89 18.47
C ALA A 143 11.37 25.26 18.72
N GLU A 144 11.52 26.16 17.74
CA GLU A 144 10.76 27.43 17.73
C GLU A 144 9.30 27.21 17.38
N ARG A 145 9.01 26.13 16.64
CA ARG A 145 7.69 25.78 16.11
C ARG A 145 7.70 24.36 15.62
N VAL A 146 6.58 23.67 15.82
CA VAL A 146 6.35 22.30 15.33
C VAL A 146 5.11 22.30 14.46
N ARG A 147 5.19 21.71 13.26
CA ARG A 147 4.04 21.51 12.36
C ARG A 147 3.87 20.04 12.09
N PHE A 148 2.66 19.53 12.32
CA PHE A 148 2.28 18.18 11.92
C PHE A 148 1.62 18.21 10.55
N TRP A 149 2.05 17.31 9.66
CA TRP A 149 1.43 17.14 8.34
C TRP A 149 0.55 15.89 8.32
N LEU A 150 -0.77 16.08 8.21
CA LEU A 150 -1.78 15.03 8.21
C LEU A 150 -2.48 14.95 6.85
N GLU A 151 -2.23 13.87 6.14
CA GLU A 151 -2.85 13.53 4.85
C GLU A 151 -4.01 12.56 5.00
N ARG A 152 -4.03 11.76 6.08
CA ARG A 152 -5.03 10.72 6.33
C ARG A 152 -5.34 10.60 7.82
N ASP A 153 -6.53 10.09 8.13
CA ASP A 153 -6.96 9.75 9.48
C ASP A 153 -6.04 8.70 10.15
N LEU A 154 -5.44 7.82 9.34
CA LEU A 154 -4.48 6.79 9.75
C LEU A 154 -3.29 7.35 10.57
N GLN A 155 -2.93 8.62 10.37
CA GLN A 155 -1.84 9.26 11.09
C GLN A 155 -2.25 9.77 12.48
N LEU A 156 -3.56 9.85 12.76
CA LEU A 156 -4.09 10.50 13.96
C LEU A 156 -3.66 9.88 15.29
N PRO A 157 -3.61 8.55 15.48
CA PRO A 157 -3.19 7.98 16.75
C PRO A 157 -1.79 8.48 17.16
N ALA A 158 -0.86 8.48 16.22
CA ALA A 158 0.49 8.96 16.45
C ALA A 158 0.58 10.49 16.54
N ALA A 159 -0.16 11.22 15.69
CA ALA A 159 -0.20 12.68 15.72
C ALA A 159 -0.77 13.22 17.04
N ALA A 160 -1.84 12.62 17.56
CA ALA A 160 -2.46 12.98 18.82
C ALA A 160 -1.53 12.67 20.01
N TRP A 161 -0.78 11.56 19.95
CA TRP A 161 0.26 11.27 20.95
C TRP A 161 1.37 12.33 20.94
N LEU A 162 1.86 12.70 19.74
CA LEU A 162 2.89 13.74 19.59
C LEU A 162 2.38 15.12 20.01
N ALA A 163 1.11 15.43 19.77
CA ALA A 163 0.49 16.69 20.18
C ALA A 163 0.46 16.82 21.70
N ARG A 164 0.07 15.73 22.38
CA ARG A 164 0.11 15.61 23.84
C ARG A 164 1.52 15.74 24.41
N ALA A 165 2.52 15.19 23.72
CA ALA A 165 3.92 15.26 24.12
C ALA A 165 4.61 16.60 23.78
N CYS A 166 3.99 17.44 22.95
CA CYS A 166 4.56 18.72 22.56
C CYS A 166 4.53 19.70 23.75
N PRO A 167 5.66 20.35 24.11
CA PRO A 167 5.70 21.31 25.21
C PRO A 167 4.74 22.48 24.99
N GLU A 168 4.10 22.96 26.06
CA GLU A 168 3.09 24.02 26.01
C GLU A 168 3.61 25.32 25.39
N GLN A 169 4.86 25.66 25.69
CA GLN A 169 5.54 26.86 25.18
C GLN A 169 5.93 26.79 23.70
N VAL A 170 5.89 25.61 23.08
CA VAL A 170 6.25 25.43 21.67
C VAL A 170 4.98 25.57 20.82
N PRO A 171 4.91 26.54 19.90
CA PRO A 171 3.78 26.69 18.99
C PRO A 171 3.58 25.41 18.16
N LEU A 172 2.36 24.86 18.23
CA LEU A 172 1.95 23.67 17.49
C LEU A 172 1.04 24.08 16.32
N GLU A 173 1.43 23.71 15.12
CA GLU A 173 0.63 23.83 13.91
C GLU A 173 0.19 22.45 13.41
N VAL A 174 -1.01 22.37 12.85
CA VAL A 174 -1.51 21.17 12.16
C VAL A 174 -1.92 21.58 10.76
N ALA A 175 -1.38 20.90 9.77
CA ALA A 175 -1.57 21.19 8.34
C ALA A 175 -1.76 19.89 7.55
N GLY A 176 -2.06 20.03 6.26
CA GLY A 176 -2.30 18.91 5.35
C GLY A 176 -3.79 18.72 5.04
N PRO A 177 -4.11 17.98 3.96
CA PRO A 177 -5.45 17.93 3.41
C PRO A 177 -6.47 17.34 4.40
N PHE A 178 -6.09 16.29 5.14
CA PHE A 178 -6.97 15.70 6.14
C PHE A 178 -7.21 16.65 7.32
N ALA A 179 -6.16 17.30 7.82
CA ALA A 179 -6.28 18.27 8.89
C ALA A 179 -7.21 19.43 8.51
N TRP A 180 -7.08 19.94 7.29
CA TRP A 180 -7.89 21.07 6.82
C TRP A 180 -9.38 20.69 6.67
N ALA A 181 -9.66 19.53 6.08
CA ALA A 181 -11.00 19.00 5.92
C ALA A 181 -11.71 18.73 7.26
N HIS A 182 -10.98 18.32 8.29
CA HIS A 182 -11.52 17.95 9.60
C HIS A 182 -11.23 18.96 10.72
N ARG A 183 -10.74 20.17 10.40
CA ARG A 183 -10.27 21.16 11.37
C ARG A 183 -11.27 21.47 12.49
N ALA A 184 -12.57 21.50 12.18
CA ALA A 184 -13.61 21.82 13.17
C ALA A 184 -13.72 20.74 14.25
N VAL A 185 -13.61 19.47 13.88
CA VAL A 185 -13.62 18.33 14.81
C VAL A 185 -12.28 18.23 15.52
N LEU A 186 -11.17 18.33 14.77
CA LEU A 186 -9.82 18.22 15.35
C LEU A 186 -9.53 19.32 16.38
N ALA A 187 -10.00 20.55 16.17
CA ALA A 187 -9.84 21.66 17.11
C ALA A 187 -10.60 21.46 18.44
N GLN A 188 -11.59 20.56 18.49
CA GLN A 188 -12.33 20.22 19.70
C GLN A 188 -11.64 19.13 20.53
N LEU A 189 -10.65 18.44 19.97
CA LEU A 189 -9.91 17.40 20.68
C LEU A 189 -8.92 18.05 21.65
N SER A 190 -8.93 17.60 22.91
CA SER A 190 -8.11 18.17 23.98
C SER A 190 -6.61 18.25 23.61
N VAL A 191 -6.10 17.23 22.92
CA VAL A 191 -4.69 17.17 22.47
C VAL A 191 -4.33 18.20 21.40
N PHE A 192 -5.30 18.70 20.64
CA PHE A 192 -5.09 19.70 19.57
C PHE A 192 -5.70 21.06 19.90
N GLN A 193 -6.30 21.24 21.08
CA GLN A 193 -7.02 22.46 21.44
C GLN A 193 -6.14 23.73 21.36
N ARG A 194 -4.84 23.60 21.62
CA ARG A 194 -3.85 24.70 21.51
C ARG A 194 -3.21 24.82 20.12
N ALA A 195 -3.53 23.90 19.21
CA ALA A 195 -2.91 23.88 17.89
C ALA A 195 -3.56 24.92 16.97
N THR A 196 -2.73 25.53 16.12
CA THR A 196 -3.21 26.36 15.02
C THR A 196 -3.35 25.51 13.77
N PHE A 197 -4.54 25.49 13.16
CA PHE A 197 -4.78 24.81 11.89
C PHE A 197 -4.41 25.74 10.74
N VAL A 198 -3.44 25.34 9.92
CA VAL A 198 -2.87 26.18 8.86
C VAL A 198 -3.21 25.59 7.50
N ASP A 199 -3.77 26.43 6.64
CA ASP A 199 -3.89 26.15 5.21
C ASP A 199 -2.51 26.35 4.55
N ALA A 200 -1.72 25.28 4.53
CA ALA A 200 -0.37 25.29 3.99
C ALA A 200 -0.37 24.67 2.59
N ALA A 201 0.45 25.21 1.70
CA ALA A 201 0.66 24.65 0.37
C ALA A 201 1.01 23.15 0.45
N PRO A 202 0.49 22.31 -0.48
CA PRO A 202 0.82 20.90 -0.54
C PRO A 202 2.32 20.65 -0.55
N LEU A 203 2.78 19.65 0.21
CA LEU A 203 4.17 19.23 0.16
C LEU A 203 4.49 18.64 -1.22
N ARG A 204 5.67 18.98 -1.74
CA ARG A 204 6.24 18.27 -2.89
C ARG A 204 6.92 17.01 -2.39
N TRP A 205 6.61 15.89 -3.02
CA TRP A 205 7.11 14.58 -2.64
C TRP A 205 8.08 14.07 -3.69
N ARG A 206 9.14 13.39 -3.26
CA ARG A 206 10.00 12.60 -4.16
C ARG A 206 9.91 11.13 -3.83
N VAL A 207 10.00 10.29 -4.85
CA VAL A 207 9.95 8.83 -4.65
C VAL A 207 11.32 8.32 -4.20
N SER A 208 11.34 7.54 -3.12
CA SER A 208 12.51 6.86 -2.56
C SER A 208 12.14 5.41 -2.24
N PRO A 209 12.38 4.49 -3.19
CA PRO A 209 11.96 3.09 -3.09
C PRO A 209 12.62 2.32 -1.93
N GLY A 210 13.90 2.56 -1.64
CA GLY A 210 14.58 1.98 -0.49
C GLY A 210 14.42 2.85 0.75
N LEU A 211 14.16 2.24 1.92
CA LEU A 211 14.10 2.97 3.20
C LEU A 211 15.45 3.62 3.54
N ASP A 212 16.55 2.95 3.22
CA ASP A 212 17.93 3.39 3.54
C ASP A 212 18.60 4.16 2.41
N GLU A 213 17.95 4.32 1.25
CA GLU A 213 18.50 5.09 0.14
C GLU A 213 18.57 6.57 0.52
N ALA A 214 19.79 7.07 0.70
CA ALA A 214 20.07 8.49 0.92
C ALA A 214 19.73 9.34 -0.32
N VAL A 215 19.69 8.71 -1.50
CA VAL A 215 19.40 9.36 -2.78
C VAL A 215 17.99 8.96 -3.22
N SER A 216 17.05 9.88 -3.05
CA SER A 216 15.73 9.78 -3.66
C SER A 216 15.86 9.76 -5.19
N THR A 217 14.98 9.03 -5.87
CA THR A 217 14.86 9.14 -7.33
C THR A 217 14.59 10.60 -7.71
N SER A 218 14.95 10.98 -8.94
CA SER A 218 14.62 12.31 -9.46
C SER A 218 13.12 12.50 -9.74
N LEU A 219 12.28 11.50 -9.45
CA LEU A 219 10.84 11.55 -9.73
C LEU A 219 10.10 12.28 -8.62
N VAL A 220 9.41 13.35 -9.01
CA VAL A 220 8.40 13.99 -8.16
C VAL A 220 7.13 13.16 -8.17
N TRP A 221 6.49 13.02 -7.01
CA TRP A 221 5.22 12.35 -6.85
C TRP A 221 4.05 13.33 -6.75
N LEU A 222 3.05 13.18 -7.62
CA LEU A 222 1.77 13.89 -7.55
C LEU A 222 0.75 13.04 -6.79
N SER A 223 0.30 13.54 -5.64
CA SER A 223 -0.68 12.88 -4.77
C SER A 223 -2.09 12.87 -5.38
N GLU A 224 -2.88 11.84 -5.04
CA GLU A 224 -4.32 11.78 -5.35
C GLU A 224 -5.07 13.03 -4.88
N ALA A 225 -4.65 13.63 -3.76
CA ALA A 225 -5.26 14.82 -3.18
C ALA A 225 -5.15 16.08 -4.08
N LEU A 226 -4.25 16.09 -5.07
CA LEU A 226 -4.11 17.21 -6.01
C LEU A 226 -5.13 17.17 -7.15
N ASP A 227 -5.90 16.08 -7.30
CA ASP A 227 -6.91 15.89 -8.35
C ASP A 227 -6.43 16.34 -9.74
N VAL A 228 -5.25 15.83 -10.13
CA VAL A 228 -4.52 16.35 -11.29
C VAL A 228 -5.24 16.00 -12.59
N ARG A 229 -5.58 17.04 -13.34
CA ARG A 229 -6.06 16.94 -14.72
C ARG A 229 -5.00 17.46 -15.68
N ALA A 230 -4.44 16.58 -16.48
CA ALA A 230 -3.40 16.93 -17.44
C ALA A 230 -4.00 17.55 -18.70
N THR A 231 -4.51 18.79 -18.59
CA THR A 231 -5.08 19.53 -19.72
C THR A 231 -4.03 20.32 -20.51
N THR A 232 -3.00 20.84 -19.84
CA THR A 232 -1.86 21.54 -20.47
C THR A 232 -0.54 21.14 -19.79
N PRO A 233 0.59 21.16 -20.53
CA PRO A 233 1.89 20.81 -19.96
C PRO A 233 2.30 21.79 -18.85
N ASP A 234 2.00 23.07 -19.00
CA ASP A 234 2.43 24.12 -18.06
C ASP A 234 1.77 23.98 -16.70
N THR A 235 0.49 23.59 -16.65
CA THR A 235 -0.20 23.31 -15.37
C THR A 235 0.47 22.16 -14.62
N VAL A 236 0.83 21.08 -15.31
CA VAL A 236 1.51 19.94 -14.68
C VAL A 236 2.94 20.28 -14.28
N ARG A 237 3.67 21.07 -15.09
CA ARG A 237 5.01 21.56 -14.76
C ARG A 237 5.01 22.46 -13.52
N ALA A 238 3.98 23.28 -13.33
CA ALA A 238 3.84 24.08 -12.11
C ALA A 238 3.70 23.20 -10.86
N LEU A 239 2.85 22.17 -10.91
CA LEU A 239 2.65 21.23 -9.80
C LEU A 239 3.92 20.44 -9.45
N THR A 240 4.69 20.06 -10.47
CA THR A 240 5.94 19.30 -10.30
C THR A 240 7.16 20.18 -10.01
N GLY A 241 7.01 21.51 -10.02
CA GLY A 241 8.14 22.44 -9.87
C GLY A 241 9.13 22.40 -11.02
N GLY A 242 8.70 22.02 -12.23
CA GLY A 242 9.55 21.90 -13.40
C GLY A 242 10.48 20.67 -13.38
N ALA A 243 10.16 19.64 -12.58
CA ALA A 243 10.94 18.41 -12.55
C ALA A 243 11.01 17.74 -13.92
N ALA A 244 12.18 17.21 -14.28
CA ALA A 244 12.39 16.51 -15.56
C ALA A 244 11.60 15.19 -15.68
N GLY A 245 11.16 14.64 -14.56
CA GLY A 245 10.35 13.42 -14.51
C GLY A 245 9.42 13.41 -13.30
N TRP A 246 8.21 12.91 -13.49
CA TRP A 246 7.24 12.76 -12.41
C TRP A 246 6.43 11.47 -12.53
N ALA A 247 5.85 11.06 -11.41
CA ALA A 247 4.93 9.94 -11.30
C ALA A 247 3.76 10.37 -10.40
N GLY A 248 2.59 9.75 -10.53
CA GLY A 248 1.51 10.03 -9.58
C GLY A 248 0.11 9.82 -10.14
N HIS A 249 -0.86 10.30 -9.37
CA HIS A 249 -2.26 10.14 -9.69
C HIS A 249 -2.72 11.21 -10.68
N VAL A 250 -3.46 10.76 -11.70
CA VAL A 250 -4.19 11.62 -12.63
C VAL A 250 -5.61 11.09 -12.82
N SER A 251 -6.50 11.95 -13.26
CA SER A 251 -7.84 11.55 -13.67
C SER A 251 -7.80 10.58 -14.87
N LEU A 252 -8.81 9.71 -14.99
CA LEU A 252 -8.89 8.76 -16.12
C LEU A 252 -8.97 9.48 -17.48
N ASP A 253 -9.65 10.64 -17.53
CA ASP A 253 -9.73 11.47 -18.74
C ASP A 253 -8.38 12.10 -19.14
N SER A 254 -7.42 12.21 -18.22
CA SER A 254 -6.06 12.69 -18.56
C SER A 254 -5.35 11.75 -19.54
N LEU A 255 -5.71 10.46 -19.57
CA LEU A 255 -5.16 9.50 -20.53
C LEU A 255 -5.63 9.76 -21.97
N LEU A 256 -6.63 10.63 -22.19
CA LEU A 256 -7.03 11.10 -23.52
C LEU A 256 -6.13 12.23 -24.06
N HIS A 257 -5.23 12.76 -23.22
CA HIS A 257 -4.30 13.84 -23.56
C HIS A 257 -2.84 13.36 -23.46
N PRO A 258 -2.43 12.35 -24.26
CA PRO A 258 -1.13 11.72 -24.11
C PRO A 258 0.04 12.70 -24.29
N ASP A 259 -0.09 13.66 -25.20
CA ASP A 259 0.95 14.66 -25.47
C ASP A 259 1.21 15.54 -24.23
N VAL A 260 0.17 15.90 -23.49
CA VAL A 260 0.30 16.69 -22.26
C VAL A 260 1.10 15.94 -21.18
N LEU A 261 0.78 14.66 -20.98
CA LEU A 261 1.48 13.82 -20.01
C LEU A 261 2.94 13.60 -20.42
N VAL A 262 3.20 13.33 -21.71
CA VAL A 262 4.56 13.11 -22.22
C VAL A 262 5.41 14.39 -22.12
N GLU A 263 4.90 15.52 -22.62
CA GLU A 263 5.62 16.81 -22.63
C GLU A 263 5.86 17.38 -21.23
N SER A 264 5.01 17.01 -20.25
CA SER A 264 5.22 17.37 -18.85
C SER A 264 6.23 16.46 -18.13
N GLY A 265 6.74 15.41 -18.79
CA GLY A 265 7.73 14.50 -18.22
C GLY A 265 7.15 13.33 -17.42
N CYS A 266 5.88 12.96 -17.65
CA CYS A 266 5.26 11.81 -16.96
C CYS A 266 6.05 10.53 -17.23
N LYS A 267 6.35 9.77 -16.17
CA LYS A 267 6.96 8.44 -16.24
C LYS A 267 6.01 7.34 -15.80
N VAL A 268 5.15 7.64 -14.82
CA VAL A 268 4.11 6.72 -14.34
C VAL A 268 2.82 7.50 -14.11
N ALA A 269 1.73 7.07 -14.74
CA ALA A 269 0.40 7.59 -14.49
C ALA A 269 -0.43 6.55 -13.74
N VAL A 270 -0.89 6.90 -12.54
CA VAL A 270 -1.80 6.10 -11.74
C VAL A 270 -3.22 6.63 -11.93
N VAL A 271 -4.17 5.77 -12.29
CA VAL A 271 -5.56 6.17 -12.52
C VAL A 271 -6.54 5.30 -11.73
N GLY A 272 -7.56 5.93 -11.16
CA GLY A 272 -8.70 5.22 -10.58
C GLY A 272 -9.77 4.92 -11.64
N PHE A 273 -10.42 3.77 -11.53
CA PHE A 273 -11.65 3.46 -12.27
C PHE A 273 -12.60 2.60 -11.42
N CYS A 274 -13.89 2.62 -11.74
CA CYS A 274 -14.94 1.94 -10.97
C CYS A 274 -15.49 0.71 -11.68
N ALA A 275 -15.72 0.80 -12.99
CA ALA A 275 -16.30 -0.26 -13.80
C ALA A 275 -16.00 -0.03 -15.28
N VAL A 276 -16.26 -1.06 -16.09
CA VAL A 276 -16.27 -0.97 -17.56
C VAL A 276 -17.58 -1.51 -18.07
N ASP A 277 -18.25 -0.72 -18.91
CA ASP A 277 -19.43 -1.15 -19.66
C ASP A 277 -19.08 -1.42 -21.13
N ARG A 278 -20.10 -1.59 -21.98
CA ARG A 278 -19.88 -1.90 -23.39
C ARG A 278 -19.02 -0.86 -24.10
N ASP A 279 -19.21 0.43 -23.80
CA ASP A 279 -18.70 1.53 -24.61
C ASP A 279 -17.73 2.45 -23.85
N ALA A 280 -17.76 2.41 -22.51
CA ALA A 280 -17.00 3.32 -21.66
C ALA A 280 -16.38 2.67 -20.41
N TRP A 281 -15.27 3.26 -19.98
CA TRP A 281 -14.73 3.14 -18.65
C TRP A 281 -15.37 4.19 -17.74
N LEU A 282 -15.69 3.80 -16.52
CA LEU A 282 -16.30 4.68 -15.52
C LEU A 282 -15.25 5.13 -14.52
N ASP A 283 -15.06 6.43 -14.38
CA ASP A 283 -14.13 7.00 -13.41
C ASP A 283 -14.76 7.18 -12.01
N PRO A 284 -13.96 7.48 -10.97
CA PRO A 284 -14.47 7.72 -9.62
C PRO A 284 -15.37 8.95 -9.48
N LEU A 285 -15.27 9.91 -10.39
CA LEU A 285 -16.13 11.09 -10.43
C LEU A 285 -17.45 10.82 -11.17
N GLY A 286 -17.67 9.60 -11.69
CA GLY A 286 -18.87 9.22 -12.44
C GLY A 286 -18.79 9.56 -13.93
N ALA A 287 -17.68 10.13 -14.39
CA ALA A 287 -17.47 10.41 -15.80
C ALA A 287 -17.26 9.12 -16.59
N ARG A 288 -17.82 9.11 -17.81
CA ARG A 288 -17.68 8.01 -18.76
C ARG A 288 -16.65 8.36 -19.82
N VAL A 289 -15.60 7.55 -19.90
CA VAL A 289 -14.49 7.70 -20.85
C VAL A 289 -14.59 6.61 -21.92
N SER A 290 -14.71 7.00 -23.19
CA SER A 290 -14.82 6.05 -24.30
C SER A 290 -13.71 4.99 -24.28
N ARG A 291 -14.07 3.71 -24.40
CA ARG A 291 -13.11 2.58 -24.45
C ARG A 291 -12.14 2.72 -25.61
N GLN A 292 -12.63 3.08 -26.79
CA GLN A 292 -11.80 3.25 -27.98
C GLN A 292 -10.80 4.39 -27.82
N ALA A 293 -11.26 5.54 -27.31
CA ALA A 293 -10.40 6.70 -27.09
C ALA A 293 -9.32 6.40 -26.04
N LEU A 294 -9.70 5.71 -24.96
CA LEU A 294 -8.76 5.29 -23.92
C LEU A 294 -7.71 4.31 -24.47
N ALA A 295 -8.12 3.30 -25.24
CA ALA A 295 -7.20 2.36 -25.88
C ALA A 295 -6.21 3.05 -26.84
N GLN A 296 -6.63 4.13 -27.52
CA GLN A 296 -5.74 4.92 -28.36
C GLN A 296 -4.76 5.76 -27.53
N GLY A 297 -5.25 6.46 -26.51
CA GLY A 297 -4.41 7.30 -25.63
C GLY A 297 -3.37 6.49 -24.87
N THR A 298 -3.78 5.36 -24.30
CA THR A 298 -2.89 4.46 -23.55
C THR A 298 -1.80 3.82 -24.41
N ARG A 299 -2.09 3.47 -25.68
CA ARG A 299 -1.06 3.02 -26.63
C ARG A 299 -0.01 4.10 -26.88
N ARG A 300 -0.44 5.33 -27.18
CA ARG A 300 0.49 6.47 -27.39
C ARG A 300 1.37 6.75 -26.17
N LEU A 301 0.81 6.63 -24.96
CA LEU A 301 1.56 6.78 -23.71
C LEU A 301 2.63 5.70 -23.55
N ARG A 302 2.29 4.43 -23.82
CA ARG A 302 3.24 3.32 -23.77
C ARG A 302 4.33 3.43 -24.83
N ASP A 303 3.99 3.84 -26.04
CA ASP A 303 4.95 4.08 -27.12
C ASP A 303 5.95 5.19 -26.73
N ALA A 304 5.52 6.14 -25.90
CA ALA A 304 6.36 7.18 -25.31
C ALA A 304 7.09 6.75 -24.02
N GLY A 305 6.94 5.49 -23.59
CA GLY A 305 7.59 4.94 -22.40
C GLY A 305 6.94 5.30 -21.06
N VAL A 306 5.69 5.76 -21.06
CA VAL A 306 4.92 6.03 -19.83
C VAL A 306 4.30 4.72 -19.32
N HIS A 307 4.54 4.40 -18.05
CA HIS A 307 3.94 3.25 -17.39
C HIS A 307 2.55 3.59 -16.84
N LEU A 308 1.57 2.73 -17.13
CA LEU A 308 0.17 2.95 -16.76
C LEU A 308 -0.26 1.97 -15.68
N VAL A 309 -0.62 2.51 -14.52
CA VAL A 309 -1.06 1.75 -13.36
C VAL A 309 -2.51 2.11 -13.04
N ALA A 310 -3.33 1.11 -12.79
CA ALA A 310 -4.73 1.32 -12.42
C ALA A 310 -5.03 0.90 -10.97
N GLU A 311 -5.94 1.64 -10.33
CA GLU A 311 -6.61 1.27 -9.09
C GLU A 311 -8.09 1.02 -9.38
N TRP A 312 -8.62 -0.12 -8.95
CA TRP A 312 -10.03 -0.44 -9.14
C TRP A 312 -10.84 -0.15 -7.87
N TRP A 313 -11.80 0.75 -7.97
CA TRP A 313 -12.61 1.26 -6.88
C TRP A 313 -13.94 0.51 -6.82
N ILE A 314 -14.17 -0.24 -5.74
CA ILE A 314 -15.26 -1.21 -5.59
C ILE A 314 -16.38 -0.63 -4.74
N GLY A 315 -17.62 -0.86 -5.18
CA GLY A 315 -18.81 -0.35 -4.52
C GLY A 315 -19.16 1.07 -4.94
N ALA A 316 -18.81 1.48 -6.16
CA ALA A 316 -19.26 2.75 -6.73
C ALA A 316 -20.77 2.73 -7.05
N PRO A 317 -21.45 3.88 -7.13
CA PRO A 317 -22.88 3.95 -7.41
C PRO A 317 -23.28 3.21 -8.69
N GLY A 318 -24.32 2.36 -8.60
CA GLY A 318 -24.87 1.65 -9.76
C GLY A 318 -24.00 0.52 -10.31
N VAL A 319 -22.93 0.16 -9.60
CA VAL A 319 -22.07 -1.00 -9.91
C VAL A 319 -22.39 -2.13 -8.94
N ASP A 320 -23.00 -3.19 -9.46
CA ASP A 320 -23.29 -4.44 -8.75
C ASP A 320 -22.21 -5.51 -9.02
N GLU A 321 -22.34 -6.68 -8.40
CA GLU A 321 -21.39 -7.79 -8.59
C GLU A 321 -21.30 -8.25 -10.06
N ALA A 322 -22.41 -8.21 -10.81
CA ALA A 322 -22.40 -8.55 -12.24
C ALA A 322 -21.59 -7.56 -13.06
N GLY A 323 -21.68 -6.26 -12.72
CA GLY A 323 -20.82 -5.22 -13.28
C GLY A 323 -19.33 -5.43 -12.94
N LEU A 324 -19.03 -5.95 -11.76
CA LEU A 324 -17.64 -6.29 -11.39
C LEU A 324 -17.13 -7.49 -12.19
N ASP A 325 -17.93 -8.54 -12.38
CA ASP A 325 -17.55 -9.67 -13.22
C ASP A 325 -17.34 -9.28 -14.69
N ALA A 326 -18.20 -8.42 -15.23
CA ALA A 326 -18.05 -7.88 -16.58
C ALA A 326 -16.75 -7.06 -16.71
N THR A 327 -16.47 -6.20 -15.74
CA THR A 327 -15.23 -5.41 -15.67
C THR A 327 -14.01 -6.32 -15.62
N LEU A 328 -14.07 -7.37 -14.80
CA LEU A 328 -12.99 -8.34 -14.65
C LEU A 328 -12.70 -9.11 -15.94
N ALA A 329 -13.74 -9.44 -16.72
CA ALA A 329 -13.61 -10.07 -18.03
C ALA A 329 -13.01 -9.12 -19.08
N VAL A 330 -13.34 -7.82 -19.03
CA VAL A 330 -12.70 -6.81 -19.87
C VAL A 330 -11.22 -6.68 -19.56
N LEU A 331 -10.84 -6.61 -18.28
CA LEU A 331 -9.43 -6.56 -17.88
C LEU A 331 -8.60 -7.75 -18.39
N ASP A 332 -9.21 -8.93 -18.57
CA ASP A 332 -8.52 -10.11 -19.13
C ASP A 332 -8.31 -10.03 -20.64
N SER A 333 -9.23 -9.37 -21.35
CA SER A 333 -9.26 -9.32 -22.81
C SER A 333 -8.60 -8.07 -23.38
N GLU A 334 -8.52 -7.00 -22.60
CA GLU A 334 -8.03 -5.69 -23.02
C GLU A 334 -6.92 -5.19 -22.08
N PRO A 335 -5.64 -5.29 -22.47
CA PRO A 335 -4.52 -4.80 -21.67
C PRO A 335 -4.42 -3.27 -21.81
N VAL A 336 -5.37 -2.55 -21.22
CA VAL A 336 -5.39 -1.07 -21.20
C VAL A 336 -4.32 -0.50 -20.28
N PHE A 337 -4.04 -1.20 -19.17
CA PHE A 337 -3.04 -0.82 -18.17
C PHE A 337 -1.91 -1.84 -18.14
N ASP A 338 -0.72 -1.39 -17.79
CA ASP A 338 0.44 -2.27 -17.64
C ASP A 338 0.37 -3.06 -16.32
N LYS A 339 -0.27 -2.46 -15.31
CA LYS A 339 -0.42 -3.04 -13.97
C LYS A 339 -1.73 -2.62 -13.32
N LEU A 340 -2.37 -3.56 -12.64
CA LEU A 340 -3.41 -3.25 -11.66
C LEU A 340 -2.76 -3.22 -10.27
N ALA A 341 -2.72 -2.05 -9.63
CA ALA A 341 -2.15 -1.90 -8.29
C ALA A 341 -2.98 -2.68 -7.26
N GLY A 342 -4.30 -2.67 -7.38
CA GLY A 342 -5.18 -3.39 -6.48
C GLY A 342 -6.63 -2.95 -6.57
N VAL A 343 -7.39 -3.41 -5.58
CA VAL A 343 -8.78 -3.02 -5.35
C VAL A 343 -8.88 -2.21 -4.05
N ARG A 344 -9.73 -1.19 -4.02
CA ARG A 344 -10.01 -0.40 -2.82
C ARG A 344 -11.50 -0.08 -2.74
N PRO A 345 -12.05 0.20 -1.54
CA PRO A 345 -13.41 0.71 -1.44
C PRO A 345 -13.54 2.04 -2.19
N PHE A 346 -14.66 2.21 -2.88
CA PHE A 346 -15.09 3.50 -3.35
C PHE A 346 -15.50 4.37 -2.16
N HIS A 347 -15.04 5.62 -2.15
CA HIS A 347 -15.33 6.58 -1.10
C HIS A 347 -15.99 7.80 -1.72
N TRP A 348 -17.25 8.05 -1.36
CA TRP A 348 -17.90 9.30 -1.75
C TRP A 348 -17.23 10.47 -1.00
N PRO A 349 -16.71 11.48 -1.70
CA PRO A 349 -15.89 12.51 -1.07
C PRO A 349 -16.73 13.39 -0.13
N ARG A 350 -16.11 13.84 0.97
CA ARG A 350 -16.77 14.72 1.95
C ARG A 350 -16.88 16.16 1.47
N THR A 351 -15.82 16.65 0.86
CA THR A 351 -15.76 17.96 0.22
C THR A 351 -15.88 17.78 -1.29
N PRO A 352 -16.48 18.76 -2.00
CA PRO A 352 -16.36 18.79 -3.45
C PRO A 352 -14.90 18.69 -3.88
N PRO A 353 -14.59 18.07 -5.03
CA PRO A 353 -13.25 18.08 -5.60
C PRO A 353 -12.72 19.52 -5.72
N GLU A 354 -11.46 19.76 -5.35
CA GLU A 354 -10.84 21.09 -5.49
C GLU A 354 -10.76 21.55 -6.95
N SER A 355 -10.79 20.60 -7.90
CA SER A 355 -10.92 20.89 -9.33
C SER A 355 -12.24 21.59 -9.71
N GLY A 356 -13.19 21.69 -8.79
CA GLY A 356 -14.51 22.29 -9.02
C GLY A 356 -15.44 21.43 -9.87
N ARG A 357 -15.05 20.19 -10.19
CA ARG A 357 -15.92 19.28 -10.94
C ARG A 357 -17.06 18.75 -10.07
N PRO A 358 -18.32 18.82 -10.55
CA PRO A 358 -19.38 18.08 -9.91
C PRO A 358 -19.13 16.58 -10.09
N LEU A 359 -19.51 15.80 -9.08
CA LEU A 359 -19.66 14.36 -9.23
C LEU A 359 -20.79 14.10 -10.25
N LEU A 360 -20.47 13.36 -11.30
CA LEU A 360 -21.34 13.07 -12.45
C LEU A 360 -22.14 11.78 -12.27
N TRP A 361 -22.42 11.39 -11.03
CA TRP A 361 -23.23 10.23 -10.72
C TRP A 361 -24.72 10.61 -10.72
N PRO A 362 -25.53 10.13 -11.69
CA PRO A 362 -26.96 10.38 -11.67
C PRO A 362 -27.63 9.63 -10.52
N ASP A 363 -28.76 10.15 -10.02
CA ASP A 363 -29.67 9.45 -9.10
C ASP A 363 -29.03 8.89 -7.81
N VAL A 364 -27.96 9.51 -7.31
CA VAL A 364 -27.33 9.15 -6.03
C VAL A 364 -27.91 9.97 -4.89
N ASN A 365 -28.41 9.30 -3.85
CA ASN A 365 -28.78 9.93 -2.59
C ASN A 365 -27.58 9.92 -1.63
N VAL A 366 -27.05 11.08 -1.26
CA VAL A 366 -25.87 11.19 -0.40
C VAL A 366 -26.27 11.59 1.01
N GLY A 367 -26.02 10.69 1.97
CA GLY A 367 -26.33 10.91 3.38
C GLY A 367 -25.29 11.74 4.12
N ALA A 368 -25.56 11.98 5.41
CA ALA A 368 -24.56 12.42 6.36
C ALA A 368 -23.82 11.19 6.93
N PRO A 369 -22.52 11.28 7.25
CA PRO A 369 -21.85 10.24 8.03
C PRO A 369 -22.59 9.98 9.35
N PRO A 370 -22.53 8.75 9.91
CA PRO A 370 -23.07 8.48 11.24
C PRO A 370 -22.50 9.46 12.28
N ASP A 371 -23.34 9.89 13.24
CA ASP A 371 -22.95 10.87 14.27
C ASP A 371 -21.75 10.41 15.10
N ASP A 372 -21.57 9.10 15.25
CA ASP A 372 -20.42 8.54 15.98
C ASP A 372 -19.12 8.60 15.17
N ARG A 373 -19.15 8.88 13.85
CA ARG A 373 -18.02 8.92 12.90
C ARG A 373 -17.67 10.35 12.49
N ASP A 374 -17.34 11.17 13.48
CA ASP A 374 -16.97 12.58 13.30
C ASP A 374 -15.75 12.81 12.37
N LEU A 375 -14.85 11.83 12.30
CA LEU A 375 -13.68 11.81 11.42
C LEU A 375 -13.84 10.90 10.19
N ALA A 376 -15.08 10.62 9.76
CA ALA A 376 -15.36 9.76 8.60
C ALA A 376 -14.56 10.15 7.35
N ARG A 377 -14.03 9.17 6.61
CA ARG A 377 -13.28 9.38 5.35
C ARG A 377 -14.20 9.74 4.18
N SER A 378 -15.43 9.24 4.23
CA SER A 378 -16.40 9.35 3.15
C SER A 378 -17.81 9.58 3.66
N ARG A 379 -18.70 10.00 2.76
CA ARG A 379 -20.13 10.07 3.04
C ARG A 379 -20.80 8.75 2.64
N PRO A 380 -21.79 8.27 3.41
CA PRO A 380 -22.63 7.18 2.94
C PRO A 380 -23.48 7.68 1.76
N PHE A 381 -23.83 6.77 0.87
CA PHE A 381 -24.71 7.06 -0.25
C PHE A 381 -25.57 5.83 -0.57
N GLU A 382 -26.66 6.07 -1.29
CA GLU A 382 -27.56 5.04 -1.80
C GLU A 382 -27.77 5.27 -3.30
N HIS A 383 -27.74 4.19 -4.07
CA HIS A 383 -28.09 4.18 -5.49
C HIS A 383 -28.51 2.77 -5.90
N VAL A 384 -29.50 2.68 -6.79
CA VAL A 384 -30.04 1.40 -7.28
C VAL A 384 -28.93 0.56 -7.92
N ARG A 385 -28.87 -0.75 -7.62
CA ARG A 385 -27.81 -1.67 -8.09
C ARG A 385 -26.39 -1.36 -7.58
N SER A 386 -26.24 -0.64 -6.48
CA SER A 386 -24.93 -0.56 -5.81
C SER A 386 -24.77 -1.74 -4.86
N ILE A 387 -23.55 -2.24 -4.69
CA ILE A 387 -23.24 -3.21 -3.64
C ILE A 387 -23.49 -2.55 -2.28
N PRO A 388 -24.24 -3.20 -1.35
CA PRO A 388 -24.42 -2.66 0.00
C PRO A 388 -23.07 -2.45 0.69
N SER A 389 -22.89 -1.30 1.36
CA SER A 389 -21.61 -0.94 2.00
C SER A 389 -21.09 -1.99 2.98
N ALA A 390 -21.99 -2.70 3.69
CA ALA A 390 -21.63 -3.78 4.61
C ALA A 390 -21.01 -5.02 3.90
N SER A 391 -21.33 -5.24 2.62
CA SER A 391 -20.84 -6.37 1.82
C SER A 391 -19.54 -6.06 1.09
N VAL A 392 -19.21 -4.78 0.89
CA VAL A 392 -18.00 -4.33 0.15
C VAL A 392 -16.71 -4.99 0.66
N PRO A 393 -16.45 -5.12 1.98
CA PRO A 393 -15.24 -5.79 2.47
C PRO A 393 -15.10 -7.24 2.00
N GLN A 394 -16.20 -8.00 1.99
CA GLN A 394 -16.22 -9.39 1.53
C GLN A 394 -15.97 -9.47 0.02
N VAL A 395 -16.62 -8.61 -0.76
CA VAL A 395 -16.43 -8.53 -2.22
C VAL A 395 -14.98 -8.17 -2.58
N LEU A 396 -14.39 -7.20 -1.88
CA LEU A 396 -12.98 -6.82 -2.03
C LEU A 396 -12.04 -8.00 -1.79
N ALA A 397 -12.25 -8.76 -0.71
CA ALA A 397 -11.43 -9.92 -0.40
C ALA A 397 -11.53 -11.02 -1.48
N GLY A 398 -12.74 -11.28 -1.98
CA GLY A 398 -12.98 -12.22 -3.08
C GLY A 398 -12.29 -11.80 -4.38
N LEU A 399 -12.42 -10.52 -4.76
CA LEU A 399 -11.79 -9.98 -5.97
C LEU A 399 -10.27 -9.94 -5.88
N ALA A 400 -9.71 -9.50 -4.75
CA ALA A 400 -8.26 -9.52 -4.54
C ALA A 400 -7.68 -10.93 -4.73
N THR A 401 -8.37 -11.96 -4.22
CA THR A 401 -7.97 -13.37 -4.42
C THR A 401 -7.98 -13.77 -5.90
N ARG A 402 -9.02 -13.41 -6.64
CA ARG A 402 -9.12 -13.70 -8.09
C ARG A 402 -8.05 -12.96 -8.90
N LEU A 403 -7.76 -11.71 -8.54
CA LEU A 403 -6.75 -10.89 -9.21
C LEU A 403 -5.31 -11.37 -8.93
N LEU A 404 -5.02 -11.80 -7.71
CA LEU A 404 -3.72 -12.37 -7.34
C LEU A 404 -3.38 -13.65 -8.09
N ALA A 405 -4.38 -14.39 -8.56
CA ALA A 405 -4.20 -15.54 -9.43
C ALA A 405 -3.76 -15.15 -10.87
N ARG A 406 -3.97 -13.89 -11.28
CA ARG A 406 -3.64 -13.38 -12.62
C ARG A 406 -2.27 -12.71 -12.65
N GLY A 407 -1.90 -12.04 -11.56
CA GLY A 407 -0.63 -11.34 -11.45
C GLY A 407 -0.42 -10.71 -10.08
N PRO A 408 0.80 -10.24 -9.80
CA PRO A 408 1.09 -9.57 -8.55
C PRO A 408 0.37 -8.21 -8.45
N LEU A 409 -0.50 -8.08 -7.47
CA LEU A 409 -0.97 -6.76 -6.99
C LEU A 409 0.19 -6.00 -6.31
N SER A 410 0.08 -4.68 -6.29
CA SER A 410 1.00 -3.82 -5.55
C SER A 410 0.93 -4.12 -4.04
N PRO A 411 2.06 -4.11 -3.32
CA PRO A 411 2.10 -4.38 -1.88
C PRO A 411 1.54 -3.26 -0.99
N GLY A 412 0.32 -2.82 -1.26
CA GLY A 412 -0.30 -1.64 -0.64
C GLY A 412 -0.22 -0.41 -1.54
N ARG A 413 -0.92 0.65 -1.14
CA ARG A 413 -1.01 1.93 -1.88
C ARG A 413 0.12 2.86 -1.51
N VAL A 414 1.33 2.46 -1.90
CA VAL A 414 2.56 3.26 -1.76
C VAL A 414 3.16 3.55 -3.14
N ALA A 415 3.70 4.75 -3.32
CA ALA A 415 4.17 5.28 -4.60
C ALA A 415 5.20 4.38 -5.28
N ALA A 416 6.18 3.88 -4.52
CA ALA A 416 7.22 3.02 -5.09
C ALA A 416 6.69 1.67 -5.61
N ALA A 417 5.52 1.22 -5.14
CA ALA A 417 4.87 0.01 -5.66
C ALA A 417 4.26 0.21 -7.06
N CYS A 418 4.04 1.46 -7.47
CA CYS A 418 3.55 1.80 -8.81
C CYS A 418 4.67 1.98 -9.83
N LEU A 419 5.93 1.99 -9.41
CA LEU A 419 7.05 2.10 -10.34
C LEU A 419 7.18 0.82 -11.18
N PRO A 420 7.61 0.93 -12.45
CA PRO A 420 7.90 -0.23 -13.27
C PRO A 420 9.02 -1.05 -12.61
N GLU A 421 8.80 -2.35 -12.45
CA GLU A 421 9.84 -3.26 -12.00
C GLU A 421 10.78 -3.57 -13.17
N GLY A 422 12.09 -3.54 -12.95
CA GLY A 422 13.06 -3.91 -13.98
C GLY A 422 12.76 -5.31 -14.51
N ALA A 423 12.83 -5.47 -15.85
CA ALA A 423 12.68 -6.78 -16.47
C ALA A 423 13.72 -7.73 -15.86
N ARG A 424 13.27 -8.79 -15.19
CA ARG A 424 14.20 -9.85 -14.76
C ARG A 424 14.88 -10.39 -16.01
N PRO A 425 16.22 -10.55 -16.02
CA PRO A 425 16.90 -11.16 -17.14
C PRO A 425 16.21 -12.49 -17.44
N ARG A 426 15.72 -12.66 -18.67
CA ARG A 426 15.27 -13.98 -19.15
C ARG A 426 16.46 -14.91 -18.97
N ALA A 427 16.24 -16.06 -18.34
CA ALA A 427 17.28 -17.03 -18.10
C ALA A 427 17.72 -17.62 -19.45
N THR A 428 18.67 -16.96 -20.11
CA THR A 428 19.35 -17.49 -21.27
C THR A 428 20.10 -18.74 -20.81
N ASP A 429 19.78 -19.88 -21.44
CA ASP A 429 20.41 -21.21 -21.29
C ASP A 429 19.86 -22.16 -20.21
N VAL A 430 18.73 -21.85 -19.56
CA VAL A 430 18.10 -22.82 -18.65
C VAL A 430 17.01 -23.63 -19.39
N SER A 431 17.20 -24.96 -19.41
CA SER A 431 16.25 -25.97 -19.90
C SER A 431 14.79 -25.63 -19.57
N ALA A 432 13.88 -25.84 -20.54
CA ALA A 432 12.44 -25.54 -20.46
C ALA A 432 11.67 -26.23 -19.31
N ALA A 433 12.36 -27.02 -18.48
CA ALA A 433 11.83 -27.74 -17.32
C ALA A 433 12.41 -27.25 -15.98
N ALA A 434 12.99 -26.06 -15.90
CA ALA A 434 13.49 -25.53 -14.64
C ALA A 434 12.41 -24.89 -13.76
N ILE A 435 12.60 -25.05 -12.45
CA ILE A 435 11.78 -24.46 -11.40
C ILE A 435 12.67 -23.63 -10.47
N GLN A 436 12.07 -22.61 -9.88
CA GLN A 436 12.66 -21.84 -8.78
C GLN A 436 11.58 -21.49 -7.77
N LEU A 437 11.99 -21.15 -6.55
CA LEU A 437 11.12 -20.58 -5.53
C LEU A 437 10.52 -19.27 -6.04
N ASP A 438 9.21 -19.07 -5.82
CA ASP A 438 8.59 -17.78 -6.11
C ASP A 438 9.30 -16.67 -5.34
N ALA A 439 9.51 -15.51 -5.97
CA ALA A 439 10.32 -14.45 -5.42
C ALA A 439 9.75 -13.88 -4.11
N ASP A 440 8.44 -13.99 -3.89
CA ASP A 440 7.76 -13.57 -2.67
C ASP A 440 7.52 -14.74 -1.70
N CYS A 441 7.95 -15.96 -2.04
CA CYS A 441 7.78 -17.14 -1.20
C CYS A 441 9.05 -17.45 -0.41
N ALA A 442 8.88 -17.84 0.85
CA ALA A 442 9.92 -18.33 1.74
C ALA A 442 9.56 -19.71 2.30
N TRP A 443 10.59 -20.52 2.52
CA TRP A 443 10.49 -21.74 3.29
C TRP A 443 10.88 -21.45 4.73
N VAL A 444 10.00 -21.80 5.66
CA VAL A 444 10.18 -21.51 7.08
C VAL A 444 9.98 -22.79 7.86
N GLN A 445 10.94 -23.12 8.72
CA GLN A 445 10.76 -24.12 9.75
C GLN A 445 10.32 -23.43 11.04
N LEU A 446 9.21 -23.89 11.61
CA LEU A 446 8.74 -23.43 12.91
C LEU A 446 9.01 -24.49 13.99
N PRO A 447 9.23 -24.09 15.25
CA PRO A 447 9.40 -25.01 16.37
C PRO A 447 8.10 -25.75 16.74
N ALA A 448 6.95 -25.22 16.32
CA ALA A 448 5.62 -25.78 16.55
C ALA A 448 4.73 -25.62 15.30
N GLY A 449 3.59 -26.29 15.29
CA GLY A 449 2.55 -26.11 14.27
C GLY A 449 1.89 -24.73 14.37
N LEU A 450 1.18 -24.31 13.32
CA LEU A 450 0.44 -23.03 13.31
C LEU A 450 -0.77 -22.99 14.24
N ASP A 451 -1.17 -24.15 14.77
CA ASP A 451 -2.14 -24.29 15.85
C ASP A 451 -1.50 -24.19 17.25
N GLY A 452 -0.17 -24.11 17.34
CA GLY A 452 0.60 -24.13 18.59
C GLY A 452 0.97 -25.53 19.05
N ALA A 453 0.61 -26.59 18.31
CA ALA A 453 0.97 -27.96 18.69
C ALA A 453 2.50 -28.12 18.67
N PRO A 454 3.14 -28.76 19.68
CA PRO A 454 4.60 -28.84 19.83
C PRO A 454 5.22 -29.86 18.85
N LYS A 455 5.05 -29.61 17.56
CA LYS A 455 5.57 -30.42 16.46
C LYS A 455 6.28 -29.49 15.47
N PRO A 456 7.62 -29.55 15.40
CA PRO A 456 8.37 -28.81 14.39
C PRO A 456 7.85 -29.11 12.99
N SER A 457 7.55 -28.06 12.24
CA SER A 457 6.85 -28.17 10.97
C SER A 457 7.42 -27.19 9.95
N TRP A 458 7.47 -27.62 8.69
CA TRP A 458 7.91 -26.79 7.58
C TRP A 458 6.72 -26.14 6.89
N PHE A 459 6.89 -24.90 6.47
CA PHE A 459 5.89 -24.12 5.76
C PHE A 459 6.50 -23.42 4.55
N ALA A 460 5.77 -23.40 3.44
CA ALA A 460 5.95 -22.39 2.39
C ALA A 460 4.99 -21.23 2.68
N ALA A 461 5.53 -20.03 2.83
CA ALA A 461 4.75 -18.81 3.02
C ALA A 461 5.00 -17.86 1.84
N ASN A 462 3.96 -17.52 1.09
CA ASN A 462 4.04 -16.53 0.02
C ASN A 462 3.50 -15.18 0.52
N LEU A 463 4.38 -14.18 0.62
CA LEU A 463 4.05 -12.86 1.15
C LEU A 463 3.18 -12.01 0.19
N ARG A 464 3.11 -12.38 -1.09
CA ARG A 464 2.25 -11.73 -2.08
C ARG A 464 0.81 -12.21 -1.96
N THR A 465 0.59 -13.51 -1.81
CA THR A 465 -0.77 -14.09 -1.80
C THR A 465 -1.29 -14.33 -0.38
N GLY A 466 -0.44 -14.24 0.63
CA GLY A 466 -0.76 -14.68 2.00
C GLY A 466 -0.93 -16.20 2.13
N SER A 467 -0.65 -16.97 1.07
CA SER A 467 -0.80 -18.43 1.10
C SER A 467 0.26 -19.06 1.99
N VAL A 468 -0.19 -19.99 2.83
CA VAL A 468 0.67 -20.79 3.69
C VAL A 468 0.38 -22.26 3.45
N LEU A 469 1.40 -23.04 3.10
CA LEU A 469 1.30 -24.47 2.85
C LEU A 469 2.20 -25.23 3.82
N ALA A 470 1.63 -26.16 4.57
CA ALA A 470 2.42 -27.10 5.38
C ALA A 470 3.14 -28.09 4.46
N MET A 471 4.40 -28.36 4.77
CA MET A 471 5.31 -29.12 3.91
C MET A 471 5.81 -30.37 4.58
N ASP A 472 5.98 -31.42 3.77
CA ASP A 472 6.66 -32.63 4.23
C ASP A 472 8.12 -32.32 4.60
N ALA A 473 8.54 -32.80 5.77
CA ALA A 473 9.85 -32.52 6.34
C ALA A 473 11.03 -33.08 5.52
N ARG A 474 10.79 -34.06 4.63
CA ARG A 474 11.82 -34.61 3.72
C ARG A 474 11.91 -33.82 2.43
N LEU A 475 10.80 -33.17 2.03
CA LEU A 475 10.71 -32.39 0.80
C LEU A 475 11.17 -30.94 1.01
N ALA A 476 10.79 -30.31 2.12
CA ALA A 476 11.04 -28.89 2.35
C ALA A 476 12.53 -28.49 2.28
N PRO A 477 13.49 -29.24 2.89
CA PRO A 477 14.91 -28.88 2.78
C PRO A 477 15.45 -28.96 1.35
N LYS A 478 14.92 -29.87 0.51
CA LYS A 478 15.33 -30.00 -0.89
C LYS A 478 14.86 -28.81 -1.74
N LEU A 479 13.67 -28.30 -1.43
CA LEU A 479 13.08 -27.16 -2.13
C LEU A 479 13.57 -25.81 -1.57
N ALA A 480 14.04 -25.78 -0.32
CA ALA A 480 14.54 -24.58 0.35
C ALA A 480 15.70 -23.91 -0.39
N GLY A 481 16.55 -24.71 -1.05
CA GLY A 481 17.69 -24.25 -1.84
C GLY A 481 17.34 -23.69 -3.22
N LEU A 482 16.07 -23.70 -3.66
CA LEU A 482 15.65 -23.26 -5.00
C LEU A 482 15.59 -21.74 -5.18
N VAL A 483 16.57 -21.02 -4.63
CA VAL A 483 16.72 -19.57 -4.85
C VAL A 483 17.25 -19.24 -6.25
N ARG A 484 17.70 -20.25 -7.00
CA ARG A 484 18.11 -20.17 -8.41
C ARG A 484 17.32 -21.20 -9.23
N PRO A 485 17.15 -20.97 -10.55
CA PRO A 485 16.58 -21.96 -11.45
C PRO A 485 17.32 -23.30 -11.37
N MET A 486 16.58 -24.39 -11.15
CA MET A 486 17.12 -25.76 -11.17
C MET A 486 16.17 -26.69 -11.92
N GLU A 487 16.71 -27.68 -12.62
CA GLU A 487 15.87 -28.68 -13.30
C GLU A 487 15.10 -29.53 -12.30
N VAL A 488 13.81 -29.77 -12.56
CA VAL A 488 12.94 -30.59 -11.69
C VAL A 488 13.55 -31.96 -11.39
N ALA A 489 14.16 -32.60 -12.40
CA ALA A 489 14.79 -33.91 -12.25
C ALA A 489 15.99 -33.92 -11.29
N SER A 490 16.76 -32.83 -11.23
CA SER A 490 17.90 -32.70 -10.34
C SER A 490 17.48 -32.58 -8.87
N VAL A 491 16.37 -31.90 -8.61
CA VAL A 491 15.88 -31.60 -7.25
C VAL A 491 15.02 -32.75 -6.70
N LEU A 492 14.18 -33.32 -7.55
CA LEU A 492 13.16 -34.30 -7.18
C LEU A 492 13.41 -35.68 -7.81
N GLY A 493 14.65 -36.01 -8.20
CA GLY A 493 14.98 -37.27 -8.88
C GLY A 493 14.58 -38.54 -8.13
N ALA A 494 14.49 -38.47 -6.80
CA ALA A 494 14.01 -39.58 -5.96
C ALA A 494 12.48 -39.76 -5.96
N VAL A 495 11.72 -38.83 -6.53
CA VAL A 495 10.25 -38.90 -6.64
C VAL A 495 9.88 -39.49 -8.01
N PRO A 496 8.94 -40.44 -8.10
CA PRO A 496 8.46 -40.97 -9.38
C PRO A 496 7.99 -39.85 -10.33
N GLN A 497 8.25 -39.98 -11.64
CA GLN A 497 8.00 -38.90 -12.61
C GLN A 497 6.56 -38.38 -12.59
N ALA A 498 5.57 -39.27 -12.62
CA ALA A 498 4.15 -38.88 -12.58
C ALA A 498 3.77 -38.12 -11.28
N GLN A 499 4.46 -38.38 -10.18
CA GLN A 499 4.27 -37.66 -8.91
C GLN A 499 5.02 -36.33 -8.90
N ARG A 500 6.18 -36.23 -9.60
CA ARG A 500 6.93 -34.97 -9.74
C ARG A 500 6.12 -33.91 -10.44
N GLU A 501 5.53 -34.23 -11.58
CA GLU A 501 4.74 -33.28 -12.38
C GLU A 501 3.56 -32.73 -11.57
N LYS A 502 2.75 -33.62 -10.98
CA LYS A 502 1.63 -33.23 -10.11
C LYS A 502 2.05 -32.37 -8.92
N LEU A 503 3.19 -32.71 -8.28
CA LEU A 503 3.72 -31.94 -7.16
C LEU A 503 4.15 -30.53 -7.61
N VAL A 504 4.89 -30.42 -8.73
CA VAL A 504 5.31 -29.14 -9.29
C VAL A 504 4.10 -28.30 -9.69
N ASP A 505 3.11 -28.88 -10.37
CA ASP A 505 1.86 -28.20 -10.73
C ASP A 505 1.14 -27.65 -9.52
N THR A 506 1.05 -28.45 -8.44
CA THR A 506 0.41 -28.03 -7.20
C THR A 506 1.15 -26.86 -6.57
N LEU A 507 2.49 -26.93 -6.50
CA LEU A 507 3.31 -25.87 -5.90
C LEU A 507 3.32 -24.59 -6.76
N VAL A 508 3.28 -24.71 -8.08
CA VAL A 508 3.16 -23.57 -9.01
C VAL A 508 1.77 -22.93 -8.90
N ALA A 509 0.70 -23.73 -8.88
CA ALA A 509 -0.66 -23.23 -8.71
C ALA A 509 -0.85 -22.51 -7.36
N ARG A 510 -0.09 -22.88 -6.34
CA ARG A 510 -0.07 -22.23 -5.01
C ARG A 510 0.94 -21.09 -4.90
N SER A 511 1.59 -20.69 -6.00
CA SER A 511 2.64 -19.65 -6.02
C SER A 511 3.80 -19.94 -5.05
N VAL A 512 4.10 -21.21 -4.80
CA VAL A 512 5.29 -21.63 -4.04
C VAL A 512 6.49 -21.72 -4.97
N LEU A 513 6.30 -22.27 -6.16
CA LEU A 513 7.33 -22.35 -7.20
C LEU A 513 6.91 -21.53 -8.42
N THR A 514 7.88 -21.12 -9.22
CA THR A 514 7.67 -20.59 -10.56
C THR A 514 8.42 -21.45 -11.57
N ARG A 515 7.81 -21.64 -12.75
CA ARG A 515 8.49 -22.25 -13.89
C ARG A 515 9.34 -21.19 -14.56
N VAL A 516 10.58 -21.54 -14.86
CA VAL A 516 11.50 -20.67 -15.60
C VAL A 516 11.37 -21.06 -17.05
N ASN A 517 10.56 -20.31 -17.80
CA ASN A 517 10.48 -20.48 -19.25
C ASN A 517 11.73 -19.84 -19.86
N GLY A 518 12.47 -20.63 -20.66
CA GLY A 518 13.61 -20.16 -21.44
C GLY A 518 13.25 -19.16 -22.53
#